data_AF-K0TQM6-F1
#
_entry.id   AF-K0TQM6-F1
#
_cell.length_a   1.000
_cell.length_b   1.000
_cell.length_c   1.000
_cell.angle_alpha   90.00
_cell.angle_beta   90.00
_cell.angle_gamma   90.00
#
_symmetry.space_group_name_H-M   'P 1'
#
loop_
_entity.id
_entity.type
_entity.pdbx_description
1 polymer ?
#
loop_
_entity_poly.entity_id
_entity_poly.type
_entity_poly.pdbx_seq_one_letter_code
_entity_poly.pdbx_strand_id
1 'polypeptide(L)'
;GPPRRRAEPSPVGVRQSNSSRQVLTLLLQTLIITPLLDDGLVAMAPSLPLILLGLGPYWVTSLTSLHNSFRLYPRPYFGSQRLHVANDLDVVEIAALESVEPGENYNAEVPATMVPLSQPPLLLLESSKPIISREGCTLLSQYFEHLKNGDVARRMDGGQVYAAQKLLHGVHDVVDQVTNCPMHDGEKLLPSYVRYDSKIVDEEVLLDPRRLADALLPDGLHVDTNNGKLFRHVTAILYLTDNRDGCAMEESYRSQYGSMANDCVGAKGLLERGIQHTKGDVDESDASDGRSLENAALGLFRNTNELRRLDERYDNQFSNAKLHGLRVMPESGKLIYFHNVNDVGMPDPMSFHGGEELITILRDREGSNIDAPLPPIDTQTKRILVFFKEVPIHTFQSRGIEGFAERVRESRSWTKEMYY
;
A
#
# COMPACT_ATOMS: atom_id res chain seq x y z
N GLY A 1 -13.00 68.93 24.86
CA GLY A 1 -12.16 69.79 24.00
C GLY A 1 -12.14 69.20 22.60
N PRO A 2 -12.13 70.01 21.53
CA PRO A 2 -12.90 69.81 20.29
C PRO A 2 -12.30 68.80 19.27
N PRO A 3 -13.08 68.40 18.24
CA PRO A 3 -12.85 67.19 17.44
C PRO A 3 -11.99 67.43 16.19
N ARG A 4 -11.26 66.38 15.76
CA ARG A 4 -10.55 66.35 14.47
C ARG A 4 -11.35 65.59 13.41
N ARG A 5 -11.27 66.16 12.21
CA ARG A 5 -12.11 65.95 11.02
C ARG A 5 -11.86 64.60 10.33
N ARG A 6 -12.95 64.10 9.71
CA ARG A 6 -12.99 63.09 8.65
C ARG A 6 -12.15 63.52 7.43
N ALA A 7 -11.51 62.55 6.79
CA ALA A 7 -11.09 62.64 5.40
C ALA A 7 -11.86 61.57 4.60
N GLU A 8 -12.59 62.02 3.59
CA GLU A 8 -13.20 61.20 2.55
C GLU A 8 -12.19 60.88 1.43
N PRO A 9 -12.42 59.82 0.65
CA PRO A 9 -11.50 59.33 -0.36
C PRO A 9 -11.72 60.03 -1.72
N SER A 10 -10.71 60.00 -2.58
CA SER A 10 -10.88 60.30 -4.00
C SER A 10 -10.01 59.42 -4.88
N PRO A 11 -10.44 59.18 -6.14
CA PRO A 11 -10.28 57.89 -6.80
C PRO A 11 -9.54 57.99 -8.15
N VAL A 12 -9.45 56.83 -8.81
CA VAL A 12 -9.25 56.62 -10.26
C VAL A 12 -7.82 56.74 -10.80
N GLY A 13 -7.35 55.61 -11.34
CA GLY A 13 -6.18 55.52 -12.20
C GLY A 13 -6.19 54.22 -13.01
N VAL A 14 -7.10 54.11 -13.97
CA VAL A 14 -7.14 53.06 -15.00
C VAL A 14 -5.98 53.26 -15.98
N ARG A 15 -5.18 52.22 -16.24
CA ARG A 15 -4.44 52.08 -17.50
C ARG A 15 -4.48 50.64 -18.01
N GLN A 16 -5.24 50.47 -19.08
CA GLN A 16 -5.08 49.40 -20.06
C GLN A 16 -3.87 49.70 -20.94
N SER A 17 -3.14 48.66 -21.35
CA SER A 17 -2.47 48.63 -22.65
C SER A 17 -2.46 47.22 -23.22
N ASN A 18 -3.03 47.12 -24.42
CA ASN A 18 -3.11 45.94 -25.27
C ASN A 18 -1.82 45.72 -26.08
N SER A 19 -1.76 44.51 -26.67
CA SER A 19 -1.06 44.14 -27.91
C SER A 19 0.41 43.69 -27.71
N SER A 20 0.96 42.67 -28.36
CA SER A 20 0.61 41.97 -29.61
C SER A 20 1.23 40.56 -29.66
N ARG A 21 0.59 39.71 -30.48
CA ARG A 21 1.07 38.40 -30.99
C ARG A 21 2.47 38.48 -31.60
N GLN A 22 3.29 37.43 -31.40
CA GLN A 22 4.10 36.86 -32.48
C GLN A 22 4.18 35.33 -32.35
N VAL A 23 3.97 34.69 -33.50
CA VAL A 23 4.14 33.28 -33.83
C VAL A 23 5.60 33.07 -34.21
N LEU A 24 6.24 31.99 -33.77
CA LEU A 24 7.37 31.42 -34.51
C LEU A 24 7.37 29.89 -34.44
N THR A 25 7.16 29.30 -35.60
CA THR A 25 7.42 27.91 -35.97
C THR A 25 8.89 27.76 -36.33
N LEU A 26 9.57 26.70 -35.89
CA LEU A 26 10.65 26.12 -36.69
C LEU A 26 10.84 24.62 -36.40
N LEU A 27 10.68 23.85 -37.48
CA LEU A 27 11.15 22.48 -37.63
C LEU A 27 12.68 22.41 -37.56
N LEU A 28 13.22 21.32 -37.03
CA LEU A 28 14.34 20.65 -37.69
C LEU A 28 14.33 19.15 -37.38
N GLN A 29 14.19 18.39 -38.48
CA GLN A 29 14.40 16.96 -38.57
C GLN A 29 15.88 16.65 -38.31
N THR A 30 16.17 15.55 -37.61
CA THR A 30 17.32 14.72 -38.00
C THR A 30 16.98 13.26 -37.80
N LEU A 31 16.82 12.59 -38.94
CA LEU A 31 16.87 11.16 -39.14
C LEU A 31 18.29 10.67 -38.82
N ILE A 32 18.45 9.65 -37.97
CA ILE A 32 19.57 8.71 -38.10
C ILE A 32 18.98 7.30 -38.08
N ILE A 33 18.87 6.72 -39.26
CA ILE A 33 18.79 5.28 -39.49
C ILE A 33 20.18 4.86 -39.95
N THR A 34 20.86 3.95 -39.25
CA THR A 34 21.37 2.69 -39.83
C THR A 34 22.04 1.80 -38.77
N PRO A 35 22.11 0.48 -39.03
CA PRO A 35 22.23 -0.58 -38.02
C PRO A 35 23.65 -1.16 -37.91
N LEU A 36 23.88 -1.94 -36.85
CA LEU A 36 24.90 -2.98 -36.83
C LEU A 36 24.18 -4.33 -36.70
N LEU A 37 24.04 -4.99 -37.85
CA LEU A 37 23.93 -6.44 -37.95
C LEU A 37 25.36 -6.99 -37.85
N ASP A 38 25.54 -8.04 -37.06
CA ASP A 38 26.66 -8.96 -37.19
C ASP A 38 26.13 -10.39 -37.21
N ASP A 39 26.77 -11.20 -38.05
CA ASP A 39 26.26 -12.38 -38.73
C ASP A 39 26.11 -13.65 -37.87
N GLY A 40 25.19 -14.52 -38.30
CA GLY A 40 25.13 -15.92 -37.86
C GLY A 40 23.97 -16.73 -38.46
N LEU A 41 24.19 -17.28 -39.67
CA LEU A 41 23.38 -18.32 -40.34
C LEU A 41 22.88 -19.40 -39.36
N VAL A 42 21.70 -20.00 -39.50
CA VAL A 42 21.38 -21.07 -40.49
C VAL A 42 19.86 -21.19 -40.70
N ALA A 43 19.53 -21.50 -41.96
CA ALA A 43 18.25 -21.72 -42.61
C ALA A 43 17.20 -22.59 -41.87
N MET A 44 15.92 -22.30 -42.14
CA MET A 44 15.00 -23.18 -42.88
C MET A 44 13.61 -22.50 -42.97
N ALA A 45 13.23 -22.08 -44.18
CA ALA A 45 11.83 -21.89 -44.59
C ALA A 45 11.45 -23.05 -45.52
N PRO A 46 10.18 -23.47 -45.54
CA PRO A 46 9.28 -23.08 -46.64
C PRO A 46 7.85 -22.84 -46.09
N SER A 47 6.85 -22.21 -46.73
CA SER A 47 6.58 -21.72 -48.08
C SER A 47 5.13 -21.16 -48.06
N LEU A 48 4.93 -19.92 -48.58
CA LEU A 48 3.81 -19.41 -49.42
C LEU A 48 2.31 -19.69 -49.08
N PRO A 49 1.32 -18.96 -49.67
CA PRO A 49 1.41 -17.79 -50.57
C PRO A 49 0.58 -16.56 -50.15
N LEU A 50 1.07 -15.42 -50.62
CA LEU A 50 0.36 -14.16 -50.85
C LEU A 50 -0.67 -14.36 -51.99
N ILE A 51 -1.91 -13.89 -51.80
CA ILE A 51 -2.83 -13.56 -52.90
C ILE A 51 -3.04 -12.05 -52.86
N LEU A 52 -2.67 -11.37 -53.95
CA LEU A 52 -2.83 -9.94 -54.16
C LEU A 52 -3.46 -9.76 -55.54
N LEU A 53 -4.67 -9.24 -55.59
CA LEU A 53 -5.30 -8.68 -56.78
C LEU A 53 -5.77 -7.27 -56.43
N GLY A 54 -5.22 -6.29 -57.15
CA GLY A 54 -5.54 -4.87 -57.04
C GLY A 54 -6.62 -4.42 -58.04
N LEU A 55 -6.57 -3.11 -58.33
CA LEU A 55 -7.56 -2.23 -59.01
C LEU A 55 -8.58 -1.65 -58.02
N GLY A 56 -8.80 -0.34 -57.83
CA GLY A 56 -8.31 0.92 -58.39
C GLY A 56 -9.13 2.07 -57.71
N PRO A 57 -8.75 3.35 -57.86
CA PRO A 57 -9.15 4.45 -56.95
C PRO A 57 -10.46 5.14 -57.36
N TYR A 58 -11.15 5.82 -56.41
CA TYR A 58 -11.81 7.15 -56.55
C TYR A 58 -12.88 7.45 -55.44
N TRP A 59 -12.90 8.72 -54.95
CA TRP A 59 -13.88 9.45 -54.08
C TRP A 59 -14.01 9.00 -52.61
N VAL A 60 -13.59 9.75 -51.57
CA VAL A 60 -14.00 11.08 -51.01
C VAL A 60 -15.49 11.15 -50.62
N THR A 61 -15.81 10.86 -49.35
CA THR A 61 -16.40 11.80 -48.35
C THR A 61 -16.83 11.08 -47.06
N SER A 62 -16.69 11.80 -45.94
CA SER A 62 -17.38 11.63 -44.65
C SER A 62 -17.20 10.36 -43.82
N LEU A 63 -16.37 10.47 -42.79
CA LEU A 63 -16.77 10.10 -41.41
C LEU A 63 -15.83 10.80 -40.42
N THR A 64 -16.21 12.01 -40.04
CA THR A 64 -15.80 12.63 -38.77
C THR A 64 -16.55 11.95 -37.63
N SER A 65 -15.87 11.84 -36.49
CA SER A 65 -16.37 11.46 -35.16
C SER A 65 -16.21 10.00 -34.75
N LEU A 66 -14.99 9.66 -34.30
CA LEU A 66 -14.73 8.87 -33.10
C LEU A 66 -13.22 8.92 -32.82
N HIS A 67 -12.74 10.09 -32.36
CA HIS A 67 -11.44 10.16 -31.69
C HIS A 67 -11.67 9.72 -30.24
N ASN A 68 -11.44 8.43 -30.01
CA ASN A 68 -11.22 7.88 -28.68
C ASN A 68 -9.95 8.51 -28.10
N SER A 69 -10.11 9.22 -26.98
CA SER A 69 -9.01 9.58 -26.09
C SER A 69 -8.56 8.35 -25.30
N PHE A 70 -7.92 7.38 -25.97
CA PHE A 70 -7.05 6.43 -25.27
C PHE A 70 -5.74 7.16 -24.95
N ARG A 71 -5.66 7.78 -23.77
CA ARG A 71 -4.37 8.12 -23.18
C ARG A 71 -3.72 6.79 -22.79
N LEU A 72 -2.83 6.30 -23.64
CA LEU A 72 -1.83 5.33 -23.25
C LEU A 72 -1.08 5.92 -22.05
N TYR A 73 -1.11 5.24 -20.91
CA TYR A 73 -0.28 5.58 -19.77
C TYR A 73 1.17 5.72 -20.25
N PRO A 74 1.91 6.76 -19.84
CA PRO A 74 3.33 6.83 -20.16
C PRO A 74 4.00 5.57 -19.62
N ARG A 75 4.83 4.93 -20.46
CA ARG A 75 5.69 3.82 -20.03
C ARG A 75 6.43 4.25 -18.75
N PRO A 76 6.41 3.46 -17.66
CA PRO A 76 7.13 3.83 -16.46
C PRO A 76 8.61 3.96 -16.80
N TYR A 77 9.18 5.11 -16.44
CA TYR A 77 10.61 5.33 -16.42
C TYR A 77 11.16 4.42 -15.32
N PHE A 78 11.95 3.41 -15.69
CA PHE A 78 12.66 2.56 -14.72
C PHE A 78 13.79 3.37 -14.10
N GLY A 79 13.47 4.16 -13.08
CA GLY A 79 14.46 4.68 -12.14
C GLY A 79 14.96 3.52 -11.29
N SER A 80 16.26 3.22 -11.36
CA SER A 80 16.93 2.25 -10.51
C SER A 80 16.89 2.72 -9.05
N GLN A 81 15.83 2.40 -8.32
CA GLN A 81 15.84 2.49 -6.86
C GLN A 81 16.37 1.18 -6.27
N ARG A 82 17.40 1.30 -5.43
CA ARG A 82 17.88 0.22 -4.57
C ARG A 82 16.83 -0.02 -3.49
N LEU A 83 15.84 -0.84 -3.79
CA LEU A 83 15.15 -1.59 -2.75
C LEU A 83 16.18 -2.59 -2.19
N HIS A 84 16.42 -2.58 -0.88
CA HIS A 84 17.08 -3.69 -0.20
C HIS A 84 16.14 -4.90 -0.23
N VAL A 85 16.06 -5.57 -1.38
CA VAL A 85 15.45 -6.90 -1.49
C VAL A 85 16.48 -7.87 -0.93
N ALA A 86 16.12 -8.55 0.16
CA ALA A 86 16.89 -9.67 0.68
C ALA A 86 17.03 -10.76 -0.40
N ASN A 87 18.25 -11.27 -0.55
CA ASN A 87 18.69 -12.18 -1.60
C ASN A 87 17.92 -13.51 -1.67
N ASP A 88 17.94 -14.07 -2.89
CA ASP A 88 17.52 -15.41 -3.34
C ASP A 88 17.71 -16.55 -2.32
N LEU A 89 16.62 -16.95 -1.66
CA LEU A 89 16.49 -18.16 -0.83
C LEU A 89 15.37 -19.05 -1.41
N ASP A 90 15.41 -19.38 -2.71
CA ASP A 90 14.19 -19.81 -3.42
C ASP A 90 14.13 -21.27 -3.91
N VAL A 91 15.09 -22.17 -3.64
CA VAL A 91 15.05 -23.50 -4.30
C VAL A 91 15.03 -24.71 -3.37
N VAL A 92 15.70 -24.69 -2.21
CA VAL A 92 15.86 -25.91 -1.40
C VAL A 92 14.72 -26.11 -0.38
N GLU A 93 14.03 -25.05 0.02
CA GLU A 93 13.02 -25.10 1.09
C GLU A 93 11.57 -25.20 0.58
N ILE A 94 11.32 -24.83 -0.69
CA ILE A 94 10.00 -24.89 -1.33
C ILE A 94 9.51 -26.35 -1.46
N ALA A 95 10.41 -27.28 -1.78
CA ALA A 95 10.07 -28.69 -1.95
C ALA A 95 9.53 -29.34 -0.65
N ALA A 96 9.84 -28.78 0.52
CA ALA A 96 9.32 -29.29 1.79
C ALA A 96 7.84 -28.94 1.99
N LEU A 97 7.41 -27.75 1.56
CA LEU A 97 6.01 -27.30 1.65
C LEU A 97 5.08 -28.14 0.76
N GLU A 98 5.54 -28.58 -0.41
CA GLU A 98 4.75 -29.40 -1.34
C GLU A 98 4.55 -30.85 -0.87
N SER A 99 5.35 -31.31 0.10
CA SER A 99 5.37 -32.72 0.55
C SER A 99 4.60 -33.00 1.84
N VAL A 100 3.97 -32.00 2.44
CA VAL A 100 3.17 -32.18 3.67
C VAL A 100 1.86 -32.88 3.28
N GLU A 101 1.82 -34.20 3.40
CA GLU A 101 0.58 -34.95 3.24
C GLU A 101 -0.48 -34.41 4.23
N PRO A 102 -1.77 -34.33 3.83
CA PRO A 102 -2.86 -33.83 4.68
C PRO A 102 -3.13 -34.82 5.83
N GLY A 103 -2.23 -34.83 6.82
CA GLY A 103 -2.27 -35.68 8.00
C GLY A 103 -3.02 -35.00 9.14
N GLU A 104 -4.07 -35.68 9.60
CA GLU A 104 -4.93 -35.40 10.76
C GLU A 104 -5.23 -33.92 11.01
N ASN A 105 -6.44 -33.54 10.58
CA ASN A 105 -7.08 -32.24 10.76
C ASN A 105 -6.76 -31.66 12.13
N TYR A 106 -5.87 -30.66 12.16
CA TYR A 106 -6.11 -29.55 13.07
C TYR A 106 -7.46 -29.00 12.60
N ASN A 107 -8.53 -29.40 13.29
CA ASN A 107 -9.84 -28.81 13.06
C ASN A 107 -9.65 -27.32 13.34
N ALA A 108 -9.47 -26.53 12.28
CA ALA A 108 -9.79 -25.12 12.29
C ALA A 108 -11.31 -25.07 12.52
N GLU A 109 -11.71 -25.29 13.77
CA GLU A 109 -13.08 -25.25 14.19
C GLU A 109 -13.55 -23.82 13.93
N VAL A 110 -14.44 -23.71 12.95
CA VAL A 110 -15.16 -22.53 12.49
C VAL A 110 -14.36 -21.67 11.50
N PRO A 111 -14.89 -21.42 10.29
CA PRO A 111 -14.29 -20.45 9.38
C PRO A 111 -14.19 -19.10 10.08
N ALA A 112 -13.03 -18.45 9.95
CA ALA A 112 -12.80 -17.15 10.54
C ALA A 112 -13.94 -16.20 10.15
N THR A 113 -14.76 -15.81 11.13
CA THR A 113 -15.85 -14.87 10.87
C THR A 113 -15.24 -13.48 10.77
N MET A 114 -15.39 -12.85 9.60
CA MET A 114 -14.86 -11.52 9.33
C MET A 114 -15.90 -10.44 9.64
N VAL A 115 -15.44 -9.28 10.08
CA VAL A 115 -16.25 -8.11 10.44
C VAL A 115 -15.75 -6.91 9.65
N PRO A 116 -16.64 -6.18 8.95
CA PRO A 116 -16.29 -4.92 8.31
C PRO A 116 -15.71 -3.88 9.28
N LEU A 117 -14.58 -3.28 8.91
CA LEU A 117 -13.99 -2.12 9.59
C LEU A 117 -14.26 -0.80 8.85
N SER A 118 -14.55 -0.83 7.55
CA SER A 118 -14.90 0.33 6.74
C SER A 118 -16.22 0.12 6.03
N GLN A 119 -16.87 1.18 5.56
CA GLN A 119 -17.97 1.08 4.60
C GLN A 119 -17.46 1.13 3.16
N PRO A 120 -18.18 0.54 2.18
CA PRO A 120 -17.84 0.68 0.77
C PRO A 120 -17.69 2.15 0.36
N PRO A 121 -16.76 2.49 -0.55
CA PRO A 121 -16.12 1.58 -1.51
C PRO A 121 -14.88 0.83 -1.00
N LEU A 122 -14.30 1.23 0.14
CA LEU A 122 -13.22 0.47 0.78
C LEU A 122 -13.82 -0.77 1.45
N LEU A 123 -13.36 -1.94 1.03
CA LEU A 123 -13.71 -3.21 1.64
C LEU A 123 -12.55 -3.63 2.54
N LEU A 124 -12.58 -3.23 3.81
CA LEU A 124 -11.61 -3.60 4.84
C LEU A 124 -12.33 -4.43 5.90
N LEU A 125 -11.82 -5.63 6.17
CA LEU A 125 -12.38 -6.56 7.12
C LEU A 125 -11.33 -7.02 8.12
N GLU A 126 -11.77 -7.37 9.33
CA GLU A 126 -10.97 -7.99 10.38
C GLU A 126 -11.62 -9.27 10.86
N SER A 127 -10.82 -10.28 11.20
CA SER A 127 -11.33 -11.48 11.87
C SER A 127 -11.91 -11.11 13.25
N SER A 128 -13.14 -11.54 13.54
CA SER A 128 -13.80 -11.30 14.84
C SER A 128 -13.02 -11.84 16.04
N LYS A 129 -12.19 -12.86 15.82
CA LYS A 129 -11.29 -13.48 16.79
C LYS A 129 -9.93 -13.77 16.13
N PRO A 130 -8.86 -13.97 16.92
CA PRO A 130 -7.60 -14.47 16.39
C PRO A 130 -7.80 -15.79 15.62
N ILE A 131 -7.26 -15.88 14.41
CA ILE A 131 -7.32 -17.08 13.55
C ILE A 131 -6.26 -18.11 13.93
N ILE A 132 -5.22 -17.68 14.67
CA ILE A 132 -4.21 -18.54 15.28
C ILE A 132 -3.96 -18.10 16.72
N SER A 133 -3.45 -19.01 17.56
CA SER A 133 -3.11 -18.69 18.94
C SER A 133 -1.84 -17.82 19.05
N ARG A 134 -1.58 -17.28 20.24
CA ARG A 134 -0.36 -16.49 20.54
C ARG A 134 0.90 -17.34 20.44
N GLU A 135 0.81 -18.61 20.83
CA GLU A 135 1.87 -19.60 20.68
C GLU A 135 2.14 -19.85 19.20
N GLY A 136 1.09 -19.96 18.38
CA GLY A 136 1.21 -20.04 16.93
C GLY A 136 1.88 -18.81 16.32
N CYS A 137 1.52 -17.61 16.78
CA CYS A 137 2.16 -16.36 16.35
C CYS A 137 3.65 -16.32 16.70
N THR A 138 4.01 -16.82 17.89
CA THR A 138 5.40 -16.92 18.36
C THR A 138 6.19 -17.92 17.50
N LEU A 139 5.59 -19.08 17.22
CA LEU A 139 6.19 -20.11 16.37
C LEU A 139 6.45 -19.60 14.95
N LEU A 140 5.47 -18.94 14.32
CA LEU A 140 5.65 -18.34 13.00
C LEU A 140 6.69 -17.22 13.03
N SER A 141 6.70 -16.37 14.06
CA SER A 141 7.72 -15.33 14.22
C SER A 141 9.12 -15.91 14.24
N GLN A 142 9.36 -16.95 15.05
CA GLN A 142 10.65 -17.64 15.12
C GLN A 142 11.02 -18.27 13.77
N TYR A 143 10.07 -18.96 13.14
CA TYR A 143 10.26 -19.58 11.83
C TYR A 143 10.75 -18.57 10.79
N PHE A 144 10.05 -17.44 10.64
CA PHE A 144 10.44 -16.42 9.65
C PHE A 144 11.71 -15.65 10.02
N GLU A 145 12.00 -15.44 11.30
CA GLU A 145 13.29 -14.88 11.73
C GLU A 145 14.45 -15.79 11.35
N HIS A 146 14.31 -17.11 11.55
CA HIS A 146 15.34 -18.06 11.18
C HIS A 146 15.46 -18.20 9.66
N LEU A 147 14.34 -18.15 8.94
CA LEU A 147 14.31 -18.17 7.48
C LEU A 147 15.05 -16.96 6.89
N LYS A 148 14.75 -15.75 7.39
CA LYS A 148 15.42 -14.51 6.96
C LYS A 148 16.93 -14.53 7.20
N ASN A 149 17.38 -15.23 8.24
CA ASN A 149 18.79 -15.36 8.58
C ASN A 149 19.48 -16.55 7.89
N GLY A 150 18.77 -17.35 7.09
CA GLY A 150 19.30 -18.55 6.44
C GLY A 150 19.73 -19.65 7.43
N ASP A 151 19.18 -19.65 8.64
CA ASP A 151 19.66 -20.44 9.79
C ASP A 151 18.58 -21.40 10.34
N VAL A 152 17.50 -21.66 9.58
CA VAL A 152 16.35 -22.51 10.00
C VAL A 152 16.80 -23.86 10.54
N ALA A 153 17.56 -24.61 9.72
CA ALA A 153 18.01 -25.97 10.06
C ALA A 153 19.00 -26.04 11.24
N ARG A 154 19.60 -24.92 11.64
CA ARG A 154 20.60 -24.88 12.72
C ARG A 154 20.00 -24.52 14.07
N ARG A 155 18.87 -23.82 14.09
CA ARG A 155 18.35 -23.18 15.31
C ARG A 155 16.95 -23.63 15.71
N MET A 156 16.16 -24.20 14.79
CA MET A 156 14.88 -24.82 15.12
C MET A 156 14.99 -26.33 15.07
N ASP A 157 14.33 -27.00 16.02
CA ASP A 157 14.13 -28.44 15.95
C ASP A 157 13.27 -28.79 14.73
N GLY A 158 13.53 -29.94 14.09
CA GLY A 158 12.80 -30.37 12.90
C GLY A 158 11.29 -30.49 13.13
N GLY A 159 10.87 -30.85 14.35
CA GLY A 159 9.46 -30.87 14.73
C GLY A 159 8.83 -29.48 14.77
N GLN A 160 9.58 -28.45 15.20
CA GLN A 160 9.09 -27.07 15.21
C GLN A 160 8.96 -26.48 13.81
N VAL A 161 9.91 -26.80 12.91
CA VAL A 161 9.83 -26.39 11.50
C VAL A 161 8.58 -26.97 10.85
N TYR A 162 8.36 -28.28 11.02
CA TYR A 162 7.17 -28.95 10.50
C TYR A 162 5.86 -28.36 11.08
N ALA A 163 5.82 -28.09 12.38
CA ALA A 163 4.67 -27.46 13.03
C ALA A 163 4.41 -26.04 12.49
N ALA A 164 5.45 -25.24 12.27
CA ALA A 164 5.33 -23.90 11.71
C ALA A 164 4.81 -23.93 10.26
N GLN A 165 5.31 -24.86 9.44
CA GLN A 165 4.84 -25.05 8.07
C GLN A 165 3.38 -25.51 8.02
N LYS A 166 2.99 -26.48 8.85
CA LYS A 166 1.59 -26.93 8.95
C LYS A 166 0.67 -25.80 9.42
N LEU A 167 1.12 -24.99 10.39
CA LEU A 167 0.37 -23.82 10.84
C LEU A 167 0.24 -22.76 9.74
N LEU A 168 1.31 -22.47 9.01
CA LEU A 168 1.30 -21.52 7.89
C LEU A 168 0.35 -21.98 6.78
N HIS A 169 0.34 -23.28 6.44
CA HIS A 169 -0.62 -23.83 5.48
C HIS A 169 -2.07 -23.61 5.92
N GLY A 170 -2.39 -23.88 7.20
CA GLY A 170 -3.72 -23.58 7.73
C GLY A 170 -4.08 -22.09 7.69
N VAL A 171 -3.09 -21.18 7.82
CA VAL A 171 -3.32 -19.74 7.60
C VAL A 171 -3.63 -19.43 6.14
N HIS A 172 -2.92 -20.05 5.18
CA HIS A 172 -3.24 -19.90 3.76
C HIS A 172 -4.67 -20.36 3.45
N ASP A 173 -5.09 -21.51 3.97
CA ASP A 173 -6.47 -22.02 3.78
C ASP A 173 -7.52 -21.02 4.29
N VAL A 174 -7.27 -20.42 5.46
CA VAL A 174 -8.16 -19.37 6.00
C VAL A 174 -8.17 -18.14 5.11
N VAL A 175 -7.01 -17.66 4.66
CA VAL A 175 -6.90 -16.49 3.77
C VAL A 175 -7.63 -16.75 2.45
N ASP A 176 -7.42 -17.91 1.83
CA ASP A 176 -8.08 -18.32 0.59
C ASP A 176 -9.60 -18.35 0.75
N GLN A 177 -10.07 -18.91 1.87
CA GLN A 177 -11.48 -18.99 2.19
C GLN A 177 -12.11 -17.61 2.40
N VAL A 178 -11.52 -16.76 3.25
CA VAL A 178 -12.14 -15.45 3.60
C VAL A 178 -12.02 -14.41 2.49
N THR A 179 -11.09 -14.59 1.56
CA THR A 179 -10.92 -13.73 0.38
C THR A 179 -11.64 -14.28 -0.86
N ASN A 180 -12.14 -15.52 -0.81
CA ASN A 180 -12.65 -16.26 -1.97
C ASN A 180 -11.69 -16.22 -3.17
N CYS A 181 -10.40 -16.30 -2.87
CA CYS A 181 -9.33 -16.32 -3.86
C CYS A 181 -8.40 -17.49 -3.53
N PRO A 182 -8.67 -18.69 -4.04
CA PRO A 182 -7.77 -19.83 -3.85
C PRO A 182 -6.36 -19.52 -4.36
N MET A 183 -5.35 -20.03 -3.66
CA MET A 183 -3.96 -20.04 -4.12
C MET A 183 -3.86 -20.75 -5.47
N HIS A 184 -2.99 -20.23 -6.34
CA HIS A 184 -2.79 -20.78 -7.68
C HIS A 184 -1.32 -20.80 -8.08
N ASP A 185 -1.00 -21.52 -9.16
CA ASP A 185 0.35 -21.54 -9.73
C ASP A 185 0.82 -20.12 -10.07
N GLY A 186 1.98 -19.74 -9.53
CA GLY A 186 2.59 -18.42 -9.71
C GLY A 186 2.36 -17.43 -8.57
N GLU A 187 1.45 -17.71 -7.63
CA GLU A 187 1.38 -16.96 -6.38
C GLU A 187 2.60 -17.29 -5.49
N LYS A 188 3.07 -16.32 -4.71
CA LYS A 188 4.20 -16.53 -3.80
C LYS A 188 3.76 -17.43 -2.64
N LEU A 189 4.40 -18.60 -2.52
CA LEU A 189 4.10 -19.58 -1.46
C LEU A 189 4.35 -19.06 -0.04
N LEU A 190 5.36 -18.21 0.14
CA LEU A 190 5.69 -17.65 1.44
C LEU A 190 5.21 -16.19 1.55
N PRO A 191 4.43 -15.83 2.57
CA PRO A 191 4.06 -14.44 2.81
C PRO A 191 5.30 -13.58 3.06
N SER A 192 5.16 -12.28 2.88
CA SER A 192 6.21 -11.33 3.26
C SER A 192 6.20 -11.16 4.78
N TYR A 193 7.29 -11.55 5.44
CA TYR A 193 7.51 -11.27 6.86
C TYR A 193 8.11 -9.89 7.04
N VAL A 194 7.42 -9.04 7.80
CA VAL A 194 7.88 -7.67 8.10
C VAL A 194 8.01 -7.52 9.61
N ARG A 195 9.16 -6.98 10.02
CA ARG A 195 9.50 -6.67 11.41
C ARG A 195 9.79 -5.18 11.51
N TYR A 196 9.12 -4.54 12.47
CA TYR A 196 9.36 -3.17 12.88
C TYR A 196 9.94 -3.21 14.29
N ASP A 197 11.10 -2.62 14.46
CA ASP A 197 11.75 -2.46 15.76
C ASP A 197 11.40 -1.08 16.33
N SER A 198 11.19 -1.00 17.64
CA SER A 198 10.92 0.28 18.29
C SER A 198 12.03 1.30 18.04
N LYS A 199 11.64 2.48 17.55
CA LYS A 199 12.49 3.64 17.33
C LYS A 199 12.32 4.62 18.48
N ILE A 200 13.45 5.04 19.03
CA ILE A 200 13.46 6.08 20.06
C ILE A 200 13.46 7.43 19.36
N VAL A 201 12.52 8.30 19.74
CA VAL A 201 12.40 9.66 19.20
C VAL A 201 12.40 10.69 20.33
N ASP A 202 13.06 11.81 20.10
CA ASP A 202 13.05 12.93 21.03
C ASP A 202 11.68 13.64 21.02
N GLU A 203 11.31 14.26 22.14
CA GLU A 203 10.04 15.02 22.24
C GLU A 203 9.93 16.12 21.17
N GLU A 204 11.05 16.72 20.74
CA GLU A 204 11.08 17.70 19.65
C GLU A 204 10.53 17.15 18.31
N VAL A 205 10.69 15.85 18.05
CA VAL A 205 10.16 15.21 16.83
C VAL A 205 8.62 15.27 16.81
N LEU A 206 7.98 15.24 17.99
CA LEU A 206 6.52 15.32 18.08
C LEU A 206 5.97 16.69 17.69
N LEU A 207 6.78 17.74 17.90
CA LEU A 207 6.42 19.13 17.65
C LEU A 207 6.50 19.50 16.17
N ASP A 208 7.28 18.77 15.39
CA ASP A 208 7.40 18.95 13.95
C ASP A 208 6.60 17.86 13.23
N PRO A 209 5.42 18.18 12.65
CA PRO A 209 4.59 17.20 11.94
C PRO A 209 5.34 16.48 10.83
N ARG A 210 6.30 17.13 10.17
CA ARG A 210 7.07 16.51 9.10
C ARG A 210 8.02 15.47 9.65
N ARG A 211 8.80 15.82 10.69
CA ARG A 211 9.71 14.86 11.35
C ARG A 211 8.92 13.71 11.97
N LEU A 212 7.73 13.99 12.51
CA LEU A 212 6.84 12.96 13.03
C LEU A 212 6.32 12.03 11.93
N ALA A 213 5.86 12.56 10.78
CA ALA A 213 5.46 11.74 9.63
C ALA A 213 6.62 10.85 9.17
N ASP A 214 7.84 11.41 9.14
CA ASP A 214 9.02 10.69 8.68
C ASP A 214 9.49 9.62 9.68
N ALA A 215 9.30 9.85 10.98
CA ALA A 215 9.56 8.84 12.00
C ALA A 215 8.48 7.75 12.02
N LEU A 216 7.20 8.12 11.89
CA LEU A 216 6.05 7.23 12.05
C LEU A 216 5.74 6.43 10.78
N LEU A 217 5.91 7.01 9.61
CA LEU A 217 5.61 6.41 8.31
C LEU A 217 6.86 6.50 7.42
N PRO A 218 7.96 5.79 7.75
CA PRO A 218 9.23 5.93 7.05
C PRO A 218 9.12 5.58 5.56
N ASP A 219 8.28 4.61 5.22
CA ASP A 219 8.02 4.18 3.83
C ASP A 219 6.83 4.94 3.19
N GLY A 220 6.22 5.87 3.93
CA GLY A 220 5.03 6.60 3.50
C GLY A 220 3.78 5.73 3.45
N LEU A 221 2.80 6.19 2.67
CA LEU A 221 1.59 5.46 2.34
C LEU A 221 1.71 4.92 0.91
N HIS A 222 1.15 3.76 0.65
CA HIS A 222 1.21 3.12 -0.65
C HIS A 222 -0.03 2.30 -0.99
N VAL A 223 -0.13 1.92 -2.27
CA VAL A 223 -1.13 0.96 -2.77
C VAL A 223 -0.42 -0.29 -3.29
N ASP A 224 -0.81 -1.45 -2.78
CA ASP A 224 -0.21 -2.76 -3.06
C ASP A 224 -0.53 -3.30 -4.47
N THR A 225 -0.07 -2.60 -5.50
CA THR A 225 -0.19 -3.03 -6.90
C THR A 225 1.16 -3.32 -7.56
N ASN A 226 2.22 -3.48 -6.74
CA ASN A 226 3.56 -3.95 -7.12
C ASN A 226 4.13 -3.29 -8.39
N ASN A 227 4.42 -1.98 -8.33
CA ASN A 227 5.01 -1.22 -9.45
C ASN A 227 4.18 -1.32 -10.75
N GLY A 228 2.85 -1.26 -10.64
CA GLY A 228 1.93 -1.35 -11.77
C GLY A 228 1.63 -2.76 -12.27
N LYS A 229 2.06 -3.80 -11.55
CA LYS A 229 1.62 -5.17 -11.79
C LYS A 229 0.24 -5.38 -11.17
N LEU A 230 -0.79 -5.09 -11.95
CA LEU A 230 -2.20 -5.03 -11.55
C LEU A 230 -2.76 -6.32 -10.93
N PHE A 231 -2.06 -7.44 -10.89
CA PHE A 231 -2.62 -8.72 -10.44
C PHE A 231 -2.87 -8.84 -8.93
N ARG A 232 -2.19 -8.06 -8.07
CA ARG A 232 -2.44 -8.07 -6.62
C ARG A 232 -3.71 -7.30 -6.30
N HIS A 233 -4.82 -8.03 -6.15
CA HIS A 233 -6.12 -7.40 -5.94
C HIS A 233 -6.56 -7.39 -4.48
N VAL A 234 -6.01 -8.28 -3.63
CA VAL A 234 -6.25 -8.30 -2.19
C VAL A 234 -4.93 -8.40 -1.44
N THR A 235 -4.78 -7.59 -0.39
CA THR A 235 -3.74 -7.73 0.62
C THR A 235 -4.37 -8.24 1.90
N ALA A 236 -3.83 -9.31 2.49
CA ALA A 236 -4.20 -9.80 3.80
C ALA A 236 -3.01 -9.72 4.76
N ILE A 237 -3.23 -9.22 5.97
CA ILE A 237 -2.20 -8.98 6.98
C ILE A 237 -2.56 -9.76 8.24
N LEU A 238 -1.68 -10.68 8.63
CA LEU A 238 -1.76 -11.39 9.90
C LEU A 238 -0.79 -10.74 10.90
N TYR A 239 -1.33 -10.24 12.00
CA TYR A 239 -0.52 -9.68 13.08
C TYR A 239 0.04 -10.80 13.95
N LEU A 240 1.36 -10.87 14.14
CA LEU A 240 2.03 -11.89 14.97
C LEU A 240 2.36 -11.38 16.39
N THR A 241 2.13 -10.10 16.65
CA THR A 241 2.41 -9.43 17.92
C THR A 241 1.28 -8.46 18.22
N ASP A 242 0.97 -8.27 19.50
CA ASP A 242 0.07 -7.19 19.89
C ASP A 242 0.80 -5.84 19.84
N ASN A 243 0.02 -4.77 19.75
CA ASN A 243 0.48 -3.42 20.07
C ASN A 243 0.00 -3.03 21.47
N ARG A 244 0.62 -3.57 22.53
CA ARG A 244 0.19 -3.34 23.93
C ARG A 244 0.72 -2.05 24.57
N ASP A 245 1.81 -1.48 24.07
CA ASP A 245 2.60 -0.55 24.89
C ASP A 245 3.01 0.77 24.21
N GLY A 246 2.45 1.10 23.04
CA GLY A 246 2.66 2.40 22.37
C GLY A 246 1.57 3.45 22.62
N CYS A 247 0.42 3.05 23.16
CA CYS A 247 -0.70 3.92 23.51
C CYS A 247 -1.51 3.21 24.60
N ALA A 248 -1.57 3.76 25.82
CA ALA A 248 -2.39 3.24 26.91
C ALA A 248 -3.83 2.89 26.44
N MET A 249 -4.11 1.59 26.32
CA MET A 249 -5.40 1.07 25.86
C MET A 249 -6.40 1.10 27.01
N GLU A 250 -7.28 2.10 26.99
CA GLU A 250 -8.61 1.97 27.57
C GLU A 250 -9.48 1.23 26.54
N GLU A 251 -10.21 0.22 27.01
CA GLU A 251 -10.90 -0.89 26.30
C GLU A 251 -11.98 -0.48 25.26
N SER A 252 -12.02 0.78 24.85
CA SER A 252 -13.16 1.43 24.16
C SER A 252 -12.88 1.87 22.72
N TYR A 253 -11.63 1.92 22.25
CA TYR A 253 -11.31 2.43 20.92
C TYR A 253 -11.48 1.39 19.82
N ARG A 254 -12.74 0.99 19.59
CA ARG A 254 -13.16 0.49 18.28
C ARG A 254 -12.84 1.55 17.24
N SER A 255 -12.14 1.15 16.18
CA SER A 255 -11.87 1.89 14.92
C SER A 255 -12.55 3.27 14.84
N GLN A 256 -11.79 4.35 14.97
CA GLN A 256 -12.31 5.70 14.79
C GLN A 256 -12.61 5.94 13.31
N TYR A 257 -13.86 6.30 13.01
CA TYR A 257 -14.31 6.57 11.65
C TYR A 257 -14.12 8.06 11.32
N GLY A 258 -13.20 8.33 10.39
CA GLY A 258 -13.11 9.62 9.71
C GLY A 258 -14.08 9.71 8.52
N SER A 259 -14.54 10.92 8.16
CA SER A 259 -15.35 11.13 6.96
C SER A 259 -14.47 10.93 5.71
N MET A 260 -14.69 9.92 4.87
CA MET A 260 -13.75 9.59 3.78
C MET A 260 -13.82 10.47 2.52
N ALA A 261 -14.73 11.45 2.45
CA ALA A 261 -15.11 12.07 1.17
C ALA A 261 -14.07 13.05 0.56
N ASN A 262 -13.29 13.78 1.37
CA ASN A 262 -12.39 14.82 0.87
C ASN A 262 -11.02 14.28 0.43
N ASP A 263 -10.49 13.27 1.13
CA ASP A 263 -9.14 12.74 0.89
C ASP A 263 -9.05 11.81 -0.32
N CYS A 264 -10.20 11.28 -0.76
CA CYS A 264 -10.30 10.51 -2.00
C CYS A 264 -9.83 11.32 -3.22
N VAL A 265 -9.94 12.66 -3.20
CA VAL A 265 -9.51 13.52 -4.32
C VAL A 265 -7.98 13.53 -4.44
N GLY A 266 -7.25 13.71 -3.34
CA GLY A 266 -5.79 13.70 -3.32
C GLY A 266 -5.24 12.33 -3.70
N ALA A 267 -5.78 11.26 -3.10
CA ALA A 267 -5.40 9.89 -3.40
C ALA A 267 -5.61 9.53 -4.88
N LYS A 268 -6.76 9.94 -5.45
CA LYS A 268 -7.04 9.76 -6.87
C LYS A 268 -6.08 10.57 -7.75
N GLY A 269 -5.78 11.81 -7.37
CA GLY A 269 -4.80 12.65 -8.05
C GLY A 269 -3.41 12.03 -8.12
N LEU A 270 -2.96 11.39 -7.04
CA LEU A 270 -1.71 10.62 -7.00
C LEU A 270 -1.72 9.47 -8.02
N LEU A 271 -2.76 8.63 -8.00
CA LEU A 271 -2.88 7.50 -8.92
C LEU A 271 -2.99 7.94 -10.39
N GLU A 272 -3.69 9.05 -10.68
CA GLU A 272 -3.77 9.64 -12.03
C GLU A 272 -2.40 10.13 -12.54
N ARG A 273 -1.50 10.54 -11.63
CA ARG A 273 -0.10 10.87 -11.92
C ARG A 273 0.83 9.65 -11.96
N GLY A 274 0.31 8.45 -11.66
CA GLY A 274 1.09 7.22 -11.58
C GLY A 274 1.90 7.09 -10.29
N ILE A 275 1.61 7.89 -9.26
CA ILE A 275 2.26 7.84 -7.95
C ILE A 275 1.51 6.83 -7.09
N GLN A 276 2.23 5.80 -6.64
CA GLN A 276 1.66 4.72 -5.82
C GLN A 276 2.28 4.67 -4.44
N HIS A 277 3.37 5.39 -4.19
CA HIS A 277 3.98 5.57 -2.89
C HIS A 277 4.12 7.06 -2.61
N THR A 278 3.73 7.52 -1.42
CA THR A 278 3.88 8.94 -1.05
C THR A 278 5.33 9.32 -0.76
N LYS A 279 6.19 8.32 -0.52
CA LYS A 279 7.65 8.46 -0.39
C LYS A 279 8.35 7.60 -1.44
N GLY A 280 9.46 8.13 -1.97
CA GLY A 280 10.23 7.47 -3.03
C GLY A 280 9.77 7.81 -4.44
N ASP A 281 8.54 8.27 -4.66
CA ASP A 281 8.12 8.84 -5.94
C ASP A 281 8.46 10.35 -6.02
N VAL A 282 8.09 11.02 -7.12
CA VAL A 282 8.47 12.43 -7.41
C VAL A 282 7.80 13.46 -6.47
N ASP A 283 6.89 13.04 -5.59
CA ASP A 283 5.91 13.91 -4.91
C ASP A 283 6.24 14.24 -3.44
N GLU A 284 7.49 14.61 -3.18
CA GLU A 284 8.00 14.87 -1.82
C GLU A 284 7.78 16.32 -1.31
N SER A 285 7.06 17.16 -2.07
CA SER A 285 6.84 18.55 -1.66
C SER A 285 5.88 18.66 -0.47
N ASP A 286 6.06 19.65 0.41
CA ASP A 286 5.19 19.81 1.58
C ASP A 286 3.73 20.15 1.21
N ALA A 287 3.50 20.63 -0.02
CA ALA A 287 2.18 20.93 -0.56
C ALA A 287 1.63 19.81 -1.46
N SER A 288 2.26 18.63 -1.47
CA SER A 288 1.82 17.50 -2.28
C SER A 288 0.54 16.86 -1.76
N ASP A 289 -0.15 16.17 -2.66
CA ASP A 289 -1.25 15.29 -2.26
C ASP A 289 -0.71 14.17 -1.37
N GLY A 290 0.48 13.64 -1.65
CA GLY A 290 1.13 12.62 -0.83
C GLY A 290 1.35 13.06 0.61
N ARG A 291 1.89 14.26 0.82
CA ARG A 291 2.07 14.84 2.16
C ARG A 291 0.74 15.12 2.84
N SER A 292 -0.28 15.54 2.08
CA SER A 292 -1.63 15.74 2.62
C SER A 292 -2.22 14.43 3.18
N LEU A 293 -2.05 13.30 2.47
CA LEU A 293 -2.47 11.99 2.95
C LEU A 293 -1.70 11.54 4.20
N GLU A 294 -0.37 11.74 4.23
CA GLU A 294 0.44 11.42 5.41
C GLU A 294 0.03 12.23 6.64
N ASN A 295 -0.25 13.52 6.46
CA ASN A 295 -0.74 14.39 7.53
C ASN A 295 -2.12 13.95 8.04
N ALA A 296 -2.99 13.43 7.18
CA ALA A 296 -4.26 12.84 7.60
C ALA A 296 -4.04 11.60 8.48
N ALA A 297 -3.11 10.72 8.10
CA ALA A 297 -2.73 9.56 8.90
C ALA A 297 -2.11 9.96 10.26
N LEU A 298 -1.28 11.01 10.29
CA LEU A 298 -0.77 11.59 11.53
C LEU A 298 -1.87 12.13 12.43
N GLY A 299 -2.92 12.74 11.86
CA GLY A 299 -4.09 13.19 12.61
C GLY A 299 -4.74 12.04 13.40
N LEU A 300 -4.88 10.87 12.77
CA LEU A 300 -5.41 9.66 13.43
C LEU A 300 -4.51 9.17 14.58
N PHE A 301 -3.19 9.22 14.39
CA PHE A 301 -2.22 8.87 15.43
C PHE A 301 -2.26 9.82 16.63
N ARG A 302 -2.32 11.13 16.38
CA ARG A 302 -2.38 12.15 17.44
C ARG A 302 -3.66 12.06 18.27
N ASN A 303 -4.78 11.71 17.64
CA ASN A 303 -6.07 11.63 18.32
C ASN A 303 -6.21 10.42 19.28
N THR A 304 -5.28 9.46 19.26
CA THR A 304 -5.26 8.39 20.27
C THR A 304 -4.52 8.85 21.53
N ASN A 305 -5.28 9.48 22.45
CA ASN A 305 -5.09 9.71 23.90
C ASN A 305 -3.73 10.14 24.49
N GLU A 306 -2.57 9.64 24.05
CA GLU A 306 -1.28 9.98 24.67
C GLU A 306 -0.74 11.33 24.23
N LEU A 307 -0.86 11.64 22.94
CA LEU A 307 -0.46 12.95 22.42
C LEU A 307 -1.42 14.05 22.82
N ARG A 308 -2.70 13.74 23.06
CA ARG A 308 -3.68 14.74 23.51
C ARG A 308 -3.26 15.43 24.82
N ARG A 309 -2.58 14.70 25.72
CA ARG A 309 -2.02 15.27 26.97
C ARG A 309 -0.83 16.20 26.73
N LEU A 310 -0.08 15.97 25.66
CA LEU A 310 0.98 16.90 25.22
C LEU A 310 0.37 18.10 24.49
N ASP A 311 -0.70 17.87 23.73
CA ASP A 311 -1.39 18.86 22.88
C ASP A 311 -2.16 19.92 23.67
N GLU A 312 -2.56 19.65 24.92
CA GLU A 312 -3.11 20.69 25.83
C GLU A 312 -2.15 21.89 26.02
N ARG A 313 -0.84 21.72 25.73
CA ARG A 313 0.14 22.82 25.70
C ARG A 313 0.27 23.52 24.34
N TYR A 314 -0.27 22.95 23.26
CA TYR A 314 -0.09 23.36 21.85
C TYR A 314 -1.41 23.61 21.08
N ASP A 315 -2.52 23.70 21.83
CA ASP A 315 -3.95 23.54 21.47
C ASP A 315 -4.61 24.54 20.48
N ASN A 316 -3.93 25.00 19.41
CA ASN A 316 -4.58 25.90 18.44
C ASN A 316 -4.32 25.61 16.95
N GLN A 317 -3.37 24.75 16.58
CA GLN A 317 -3.07 24.52 15.15
C GLN A 317 -3.81 23.33 14.52
N PHE A 318 -4.22 22.32 15.30
CA PHE A 318 -4.68 21.05 14.74
C PHE A 318 -6.13 20.68 15.05
N SER A 319 -6.83 21.46 15.89
CA SER A 319 -8.21 21.19 16.32
C SER A 319 -9.27 21.24 15.21
N ASN A 320 -8.91 21.71 14.01
CA ASN A 320 -9.79 21.75 12.83
C ASN A 320 -9.43 20.75 11.73
N ALA A 321 -8.38 19.93 11.90
CA ALA A 321 -8.05 18.91 10.92
C ALA A 321 -9.12 17.82 10.99
N LYS A 322 -9.93 17.70 9.93
CA LYS A 322 -10.87 16.59 9.80
C LYS A 322 -10.06 15.30 9.80
N LEU A 323 -10.36 14.42 10.76
CA LEU A 323 -9.78 13.09 10.79
C LEU A 323 -10.33 12.32 9.61
N HIS A 324 -9.43 11.84 8.76
CA HIS A 324 -9.72 11.14 7.54
C HIS A 324 -8.90 9.85 7.52
N GLY A 325 -9.55 8.73 7.17
CA GLY A 325 -8.94 7.40 7.16
C GLY A 325 -9.35 6.52 8.34
N LEU A 326 -8.62 5.40 8.48
CA LEU A 326 -8.83 4.38 9.52
C LEU A 326 -7.47 3.88 10.00
N ARG A 327 -7.34 3.70 11.31
CA ARG A 327 -6.17 3.10 11.95
C ARG A 327 -6.54 1.76 12.57
N VAL A 328 -5.81 0.71 12.22
CA VAL A 328 -5.98 -0.64 12.77
C VAL A 328 -4.88 -0.91 13.80
N MET A 329 -5.26 -1.33 15.00
CA MET A 329 -4.31 -1.67 16.06
C MET A 329 -3.95 -3.16 15.97
N PRO A 330 -2.67 -3.52 15.87
CA PRO A 330 -2.24 -4.93 15.83
C PRO A 330 -2.70 -5.71 17.07
N GLU A 331 -3.34 -6.85 16.84
CA GLU A 331 -3.67 -7.85 17.86
C GLU A 331 -3.17 -9.22 17.38
N SER A 332 -2.39 -9.90 18.21
CA SER A 332 -1.74 -11.16 17.86
C SER A 332 -2.77 -12.20 17.41
N GLY A 333 -2.54 -12.74 16.21
CA GLY A 333 -3.36 -13.75 15.57
C GLY A 333 -4.58 -13.19 14.82
N LYS A 334 -4.87 -11.88 14.89
CA LYS A 334 -5.90 -11.26 14.07
C LYS A 334 -5.45 -11.14 12.61
N LEU A 335 -6.39 -11.42 11.72
CA LEU A 335 -6.24 -11.23 10.28
C LEU A 335 -7.06 -10.01 9.87
N ILE A 336 -6.46 -9.12 9.09
CA ILE A 336 -7.21 -8.15 8.28
C ILE A 336 -7.00 -8.44 6.80
N TYR A 337 -7.95 -8.04 5.97
CA TYR A 337 -7.68 -7.93 4.54
C TYR A 337 -8.48 -6.80 3.91
N PHE A 338 -7.97 -6.30 2.79
CA PHE A 338 -8.64 -5.30 1.97
C PHE A 338 -8.33 -5.47 0.50
N HIS A 339 -9.19 -4.88 -0.34
CA HIS A 339 -9.03 -4.87 -1.79
C HIS A 339 -8.18 -3.68 -2.23
N ASN A 340 -7.12 -3.94 -3.00
CA ASN A 340 -6.19 -2.95 -3.56
C ASN A 340 -6.68 -2.35 -4.88
N VAL A 341 -7.64 -3.01 -5.51
CA VAL A 341 -8.13 -2.71 -6.86
C VAL A 341 -9.64 -2.52 -6.79
N ASN A 342 -10.16 -1.59 -7.58
CA ASN A 342 -11.58 -1.28 -7.66
C ASN A 342 -12.33 -2.14 -8.71
N ASP A 343 -13.64 -1.94 -8.83
CA ASP A 343 -14.52 -2.71 -9.73
C ASP A 343 -14.21 -2.54 -11.23
N VAL A 344 -13.30 -1.63 -11.60
CA VAL A 344 -12.81 -1.41 -12.98
C VAL A 344 -11.39 -1.94 -13.21
N GLY A 345 -10.81 -2.66 -12.25
CA GLY A 345 -9.48 -3.24 -12.40
C GLY A 345 -8.33 -2.22 -12.25
N MET A 346 -8.60 -1.05 -11.67
CA MET A 346 -7.60 0.00 -11.41
C MET A 346 -7.28 0.08 -9.92
N PRO A 347 -6.08 0.57 -9.51
CA PRO A 347 -5.76 0.78 -8.11
C PRO A 347 -6.85 1.59 -7.40
N ASP A 348 -7.24 1.15 -6.22
CA ASP A 348 -8.28 1.79 -5.43
C ASP A 348 -7.68 2.98 -4.66
N PRO A 349 -8.09 4.24 -4.91
CA PRO A 349 -7.58 5.38 -4.15
C PRO A 349 -7.87 5.27 -2.65
N MET A 350 -8.83 4.45 -2.25
CA MET A 350 -9.16 4.25 -0.84
C MET A 350 -8.28 3.22 -0.14
N SER A 351 -7.45 2.48 -0.89
CA SER A 351 -6.56 1.45 -0.35
C SER A 351 -5.14 1.94 -0.07
N PHE A 352 -4.90 3.25 -0.08
CA PHE A 352 -3.65 3.80 0.44
C PHE A 352 -3.51 3.42 1.91
N HIS A 353 -2.40 2.77 2.25
CA HIS A 353 -2.13 2.29 3.60
C HIS A 353 -0.63 2.35 3.89
N GLY A 354 -0.25 2.24 5.16
CA GLY A 354 1.15 2.24 5.57
C GLY A 354 1.34 1.54 6.90
N GLY A 355 2.53 0.98 7.09
CA GLY A 355 2.95 0.39 8.36
C GLY A 355 3.43 1.47 9.31
N GLU A 356 2.66 1.76 10.35
CA GLU A 356 3.07 2.69 11.42
C GLU A 356 4.27 2.15 12.20
N GLU A 357 5.37 2.89 12.30
CA GLU A 357 6.51 2.52 13.13
C GLU A 357 6.16 2.45 14.61
N LEU A 358 6.85 1.57 15.33
CA LEU A 358 6.82 1.60 16.78
C LEU A 358 7.73 2.74 17.24
N ILE A 359 7.17 3.75 17.90
CA ILE A 359 7.96 4.87 18.44
C ILE A 359 7.89 4.93 19.96
N THR A 360 9.05 5.12 20.60
CA THR A 360 9.18 5.40 22.04
C THR A 360 9.66 6.83 22.21
N ILE A 361 8.88 7.64 22.91
CA ILE A 361 9.18 9.06 23.11
C ILE A 361 10.09 9.23 24.33
N LEU A 362 11.29 9.79 24.13
CA LEU A 362 12.10 10.31 25.23
C LEU A 362 11.52 11.64 25.67
N ARG A 363 10.93 11.67 26.86
CA ARG A 363 10.56 12.93 27.52
C ARG A 363 11.82 13.53 28.13
N ASP A 364 12.01 14.82 27.94
CA ASP A 364 13.13 15.53 28.55
C ASP A 364 13.15 15.24 30.05
N ARG A 365 14.25 14.68 30.53
CA ARG A 365 14.53 14.42 31.95
C ARG A 365 14.83 15.74 32.67
N GLU A 366 14.02 16.76 32.49
CA GLU A 366 14.11 18.00 33.25
C GLU A 366 13.80 17.71 34.72
N GLY A 367 14.84 17.34 35.49
CA GLY A 367 14.80 17.24 36.95
C GLY A 367 14.97 15.85 37.55
N SER A 368 14.98 14.77 36.77
CA SER A 368 15.29 13.42 37.28
C SER A 368 16.74 13.06 36.96
N ASN A 369 17.56 12.80 38.00
CA ASN A 369 18.94 12.29 37.94
C ASN A 369 19.36 11.79 36.54
N ILE A 370 20.22 12.56 35.86
CA ILE A 370 20.77 12.23 34.55
C ILE A 370 21.40 10.83 34.54
N ASP A 371 21.87 10.38 35.71
CA ASP A 371 22.51 9.08 35.92
C ASP A 371 21.56 7.89 36.14
N ALA A 372 20.25 8.09 36.22
CA ALA A 372 19.33 6.96 36.31
C ALA A 372 19.43 6.13 35.01
N PRO A 373 19.66 4.81 35.07
CA PRO A 373 19.64 3.96 33.89
C PRO A 373 18.35 4.22 33.12
N LEU A 374 18.44 4.37 31.80
CA LEU A 374 17.21 4.32 30.99
C LEU A 374 16.48 3.04 31.39
N PRO A 375 15.15 3.08 31.63
CA PRO A 375 14.41 1.84 31.77
C PRO A 375 14.81 0.94 30.60
N PRO A 376 15.04 -0.36 30.83
CA PRO A 376 15.44 -1.26 29.77
C PRO A 376 14.50 -1.00 28.61
N ILE A 377 15.05 -0.55 27.48
CA ILE A 377 14.28 -0.28 26.28
C ILE A 377 13.58 -1.58 26.01
N ASP A 378 12.29 -1.63 26.31
CA ASP A 378 11.49 -2.78 26.00
C ASP A 378 11.59 -2.88 24.48
N THR A 379 12.29 -3.91 23.99
CA THR A 379 12.54 -4.11 22.57
C THR A 379 11.24 -4.60 21.96
N GLN A 380 10.27 -3.71 21.95
CA GLN A 380 8.98 -3.95 21.36
C GLN A 380 9.21 -4.08 19.87
N THR A 381 8.63 -5.15 19.36
CA THR A 381 8.76 -5.53 17.97
C THR A 381 7.37 -5.79 17.46
N LYS A 382 7.03 -5.15 16.35
CA LYS A 382 5.81 -5.44 15.62
C LYS A 382 6.19 -6.39 14.50
N ARG A 383 5.54 -7.55 14.46
CA ARG A 383 5.77 -8.58 13.45
C ARG A 383 4.47 -8.88 12.73
N ILE A 384 4.53 -8.94 11.41
CA ILE A 384 3.38 -9.25 10.56
C ILE A 384 3.77 -10.21 9.44
N LEU A 385 2.78 -10.95 8.95
CA LEU A 385 2.84 -11.65 7.67
C LEU A 385 1.88 -10.98 6.71
N VAL A 386 2.36 -10.68 5.51
CA VAL A 386 1.57 -10.07 4.44
C VAL A 386 1.40 -11.08 3.31
N PHE A 387 0.15 -11.42 3.02
CA PHE A 387 -0.27 -12.30 1.95
C PHE A 387 -0.81 -11.45 0.81
N PHE A 388 -0.34 -11.71 -0.42
CA PHE A 388 -0.81 -11.02 -1.61
C PHE A 388 -1.59 -12.00 -2.47
N LYS A 389 -2.90 -11.76 -2.60
CA LYS A 389 -3.76 -12.61 -3.42
C LYS A 389 -3.85 -12.05 -4.83
N GLU A 390 -3.51 -12.91 -5.78
CA GLU A 390 -3.40 -12.54 -7.18
C GLU A 390 -4.56 -13.14 -7.98
N VAL A 391 -4.97 -12.45 -9.06
CA VAL A 391 -5.86 -13.06 -10.03
C VAL A 391 -4.98 -13.90 -10.99
N PRO A 392 -5.24 -15.20 -11.17
CA PRO A 392 -4.39 -16.02 -12.03
C PRO A 392 -4.43 -15.53 -13.47
N ILE A 393 -3.26 -15.28 -14.07
CA ILE A 393 -3.14 -14.63 -15.40
C ILE A 393 -3.95 -15.34 -16.48
N HIS A 394 -3.95 -16.68 -16.47
CA HIS A 394 -4.67 -17.49 -17.46
C HIS A 394 -6.19 -17.26 -17.43
N THR A 395 -6.75 -16.78 -16.31
CA THR A 395 -8.20 -16.53 -16.18
C THR A 395 -8.68 -15.29 -16.94
N PHE A 396 -7.80 -14.37 -17.28
CA PHE A 396 -8.15 -13.14 -17.99
C PHE A 396 -7.29 -12.84 -19.23
N GLN A 397 -6.34 -13.72 -19.56
CA GLN A 397 -5.40 -13.51 -20.67
C GLN A 397 -6.10 -13.20 -22.00
N SER A 398 -7.24 -13.84 -22.30
CA SER A 398 -7.98 -13.64 -23.56
C SER A 398 -8.69 -12.29 -23.67
N ARG A 399 -9.01 -11.66 -22.53
CA ARG A 399 -9.75 -10.38 -22.46
C ARG A 399 -8.88 -9.22 -21.94
N GLY A 400 -7.62 -9.48 -21.59
CA GLY A 400 -6.70 -8.49 -21.04
C GLY A 400 -7.28 -7.81 -19.79
N ILE A 401 -7.19 -6.47 -19.76
CA ILE A 401 -7.63 -5.67 -18.60
C ILE A 401 -9.13 -5.79 -18.30
N GLU A 402 -9.97 -6.01 -19.32
CA GLU A 402 -11.42 -6.16 -19.11
C GLU A 402 -11.76 -7.46 -18.39
N GLY A 403 -11.07 -8.56 -18.76
CA GLY A 403 -11.19 -9.83 -18.04
C GLY A 403 -10.68 -9.72 -16.61
N PHE A 404 -9.57 -9.01 -16.41
CA PHE A 404 -9.06 -8.77 -15.06
C PHE A 404 -10.07 -7.99 -14.21
N ALA A 405 -10.62 -6.89 -14.74
CA ALA A 405 -11.63 -6.08 -14.07
C ALA A 405 -12.91 -6.88 -13.75
N GLU A 406 -13.31 -7.81 -14.60
CA GLU A 406 -14.42 -8.73 -14.34
C GLU A 406 -14.13 -9.63 -13.15
N ARG A 407 -12.97 -10.28 -13.10
CA ARG A 407 -12.56 -11.14 -11.97
C ARG A 407 -12.47 -10.37 -10.65
N VAL A 408 -11.91 -9.17 -10.67
CA VAL A 408 -11.86 -8.29 -9.49
C VAL A 408 -13.27 -7.89 -9.03
N ARG A 409 -14.16 -7.54 -9.97
CA ARG A 409 -15.56 -7.19 -9.65
C ARG A 409 -16.33 -8.37 -9.07
N GLU A 410 -16.10 -9.59 -9.56
CA GLU A 410 -16.68 -10.81 -9.00
C GLU A 410 -16.21 -11.02 -7.56
N SER A 411 -14.88 -10.95 -7.33
CA SER A 411 -14.27 -11.07 -6.00
C SER A 411 -14.83 -10.03 -5.01
N ARG A 412 -14.86 -8.75 -5.42
CA ARG A 412 -15.42 -7.65 -4.61
C ARG A 412 -16.92 -7.79 -4.35
N SER A 413 -17.69 -8.21 -5.35
CA SER A 413 -19.13 -8.46 -5.18
C SER A 413 -19.38 -9.57 -4.18
N TRP A 414 -18.60 -10.65 -4.24
CA TRP A 414 -18.67 -11.73 -3.25
C TRP A 414 -18.35 -11.23 -1.84
N THR A 415 -17.28 -10.45 -1.65
CA THR A 415 -16.94 -9.86 -0.34
C THR A 415 -18.07 -8.98 0.19
N LYS A 416 -18.70 -8.17 -0.68
CA LYS A 416 -19.85 -7.34 -0.30
C LYS A 416 -21.02 -8.23 0.14
N GLU A 417 -21.47 -9.16 -0.70
CA GLU A 417 -22.61 -10.05 -0.39
C GLU A 417 -22.40 -10.87 0.89
N MET A 418 -21.17 -11.31 1.14
CA MET A 418 -20.86 -12.17 2.28
C MET A 418 -20.78 -11.42 3.61
N TYR A 419 -20.34 -10.16 3.60
CA TYR A 419 -19.95 -9.46 4.84
C TYR A 419 -20.58 -8.07 5.04
N TYR A 420 -21.24 -7.50 4.02
CA TYR A 420 -21.85 -6.17 4.02
C TYR A 420 -23.34 -6.25 3.67
#